data_AF-A0A0U0SME2-F1
#
_entry.id   AF-A0A0U0SME2-F1
#
_cell.length_a   1.000
_cell.length_b   1.000
_cell.length_c   1.000
_cell.angle_alpha   90.00
_cell.angle_beta   90.00
_cell.angle_gamma   90.00
#
_symmetry.space_group_name_H-M   'P 1'
#
loop_
_entity.id
_entity.type
_entity.pdbx_description
1 polymer ?
#
loop_
_entity_poly.entity_id
_entity_poly.type
_entity_poly.pdbx_seq_one_letter_code
_entity_poly.pdbx_strand_id
1 'polypeptide(L)'
;MMAKYGMTLCALGIAEEMRADGIASNTLWPRTMVATAAVQNLLGGDEAMARSRKPEVYADAAYVIVNKPATEYTGKTLLCEDVLVESGVTDLSVYDCVPGATLGVDLWVEDANPPGYLPA
;
A
#
# COMPACT_ATOMS: atom_id res chain seq x y z
N MET A 1 -16.50 -7.42 -0.06
CA MET A 1 -16.06 -6.67 -1.26
C MET A 1 -16.65 -5.25 -1.29
N MET A 2 -17.97 -5.06 -1.29
CA MET A 2 -18.60 -3.70 -1.32
C MET A 2 -18.10 -2.75 -0.23
N ALA A 3 -17.89 -3.23 1.00
CA ALA A 3 -17.42 -2.38 2.11
C ALA A 3 -16.10 -1.67 1.79
N LYS A 4 -15.12 -2.38 1.21
CA LYS A 4 -13.78 -1.82 0.93
C LYS A 4 -13.82 -0.85 -0.25
N TYR A 5 -14.59 -1.17 -1.29
CA TYR A 5 -14.85 -0.25 -2.40
C TYR A 5 -15.58 1.01 -1.93
N GLY A 6 -16.55 0.87 -1.03
CA GLY A 6 -17.27 2.00 -0.44
C GLY A 6 -16.35 2.97 0.32
N MET A 7 -15.34 2.44 1.03
CA MET A 7 -14.31 3.29 1.67
C MET A 7 -13.54 4.12 0.64
N THR A 8 -13.15 3.51 -0.49
CA THR A 8 -12.47 4.22 -1.58
C THR A 8 -13.35 5.28 -2.22
N LEU A 9 -14.62 4.98 -2.50
CA LEU A 9 -15.57 5.96 -3.03
C LEU A 9 -15.76 7.15 -2.08
N CYS A 10 -15.83 6.89 -0.77
CA CYS A 10 -15.90 7.94 0.24
C CYS A 10 -14.66 8.84 0.21
N ALA A 11 -13.46 8.26 0.18
CA ALA A 11 -12.21 9.02 0.13
C ALA A 11 -12.11 9.89 -1.14
N LEU A 12 -12.53 9.38 -2.29
CA LEU A 12 -12.55 10.13 -3.55
C LEU A 12 -13.59 11.26 -3.53
N GLY A 13 -14.77 11.03 -2.95
CA GLY A 13 -15.78 12.09 -2.77
C GLY A 13 -15.27 13.22 -1.87
N ILE A 14 -14.72 12.87 -0.71
CA ILE A 14 -14.13 13.83 0.24
C ILE A 14 -13.00 14.65 -0.42
N ALA A 15 -12.20 14.03 -1.29
CA ALA A 15 -11.12 14.71 -1.98
C ALA A 15 -11.60 15.90 -2.82
N GLU A 16 -12.77 15.78 -3.45
CA GLU A 16 -13.38 16.87 -4.22
C GLU A 16 -14.15 17.85 -3.33
N GLU A 17 -14.91 17.35 -2.35
CA GLU A 17 -15.68 18.20 -1.42
C GLU A 17 -14.79 19.15 -0.61
N MET A 18 -13.61 18.68 -0.21
CA MET A 18 -12.68 19.44 0.65
C MET A 18 -11.55 20.13 -0.13
N ARG A 19 -11.60 20.12 -1.46
CA ARG A 19 -10.54 20.66 -2.32
C ARG A 19 -10.29 22.15 -2.05
N ALA A 20 -11.35 22.93 -1.85
CA ALA A 20 -11.26 24.36 -1.55
C ALA A 20 -10.66 24.66 -0.17
N ASP A 21 -10.85 23.73 0.78
CA ASP A 21 -10.34 23.83 2.15
C ASP A 21 -8.88 23.34 2.27
N GLY A 22 -8.29 22.85 1.18
CA GLY A 22 -6.90 22.39 1.15
C GLY A 22 -6.65 21.10 1.92
N ILE A 23 -7.66 20.25 2.09
CA ILE A 23 -7.54 18.95 2.77
C ILE A 23 -7.36 17.84 1.73
N ALA A 24 -6.28 17.08 1.86
CA ALA A 24 -6.06 15.91 1.02
C ALA A 24 -6.81 14.68 1.54
N SER A 25 -7.46 13.96 0.61
CA SER A 25 -8.05 12.66 0.87
C SER A 25 -7.60 11.69 -0.22
N ASN A 26 -7.00 10.58 0.20
CA ASN A 26 -6.46 9.54 -0.68
C ASN A 26 -6.72 8.18 -0.04
N THR A 27 -6.68 7.12 -0.84
CA THR A 27 -6.54 5.75 -0.32
C THR A 27 -5.15 5.22 -0.58
N LEU A 28 -4.65 4.41 0.34
CA LEU A 28 -3.42 3.64 0.21
C LEU A 28 -3.74 2.17 0.41
N TRP A 29 -3.12 1.27 -0.37
CA TRP A 29 -3.31 -0.18 -0.31
C TRP A 29 -1.99 -0.91 -0.58
N PRO A 30 -1.67 -2.05 0.05
CA PRO A 30 -0.42 -2.77 -0.19
C PRO A 30 -0.55 -3.69 -1.42
N ARG A 31 0.54 -3.93 -2.16
CA ARG A 31 0.53 -4.92 -3.24
C ARG A 31 0.52 -6.36 -2.74
N THR A 32 1.02 -6.59 -1.54
CA THR A 32 1.16 -7.90 -0.91
C THR A 32 0.39 -7.97 0.41
N MET A 33 0.14 -9.19 0.89
CA MET A 33 -0.33 -9.35 2.26
C MET A 33 0.65 -8.71 3.25
N VAL A 34 0.11 -8.09 4.30
CA VAL A 34 0.92 -7.49 5.37
C VAL A 34 0.89 -8.40 6.59
N ALA A 35 2.08 -8.83 7.00
CA ALA A 35 2.34 -9.74 8.10
C ALA A 35 1.91 -9.17 9.46
N THR A 36 0.61 -9.25 9.73
CA THR A 36 -0.02 -8.84 10.99
C THR A 36 -0.57 -10.05 11.73
N ALA A 37 -0.92 -9.87 13.02
CA ALA A 37 -1.55 -10.93 13.80
C ALA A 37 -2.83 -11.48 13.15
N ALA A 38 -3.56 -10.66 12.38
CA ALA A 38 -4.73 -11.12 11.63
C ALA A 38 -4.34 -12.10 10.51
N VAL A 39 -3.25 -11.83 9.79
CA VAL A 39 -2.75 -12.75 8.74
C VAL A 39 -2.30 -14.07 9.36
N GLN A 40 -1.52 -14.00 10.44
CA GLN A 40 -1.08 -15.18 11.18
C GLN A 40 -2.27 -16.03 11.66
N ASN A 41 -3.29 -15.40 12.23
CA ASN A 41 -4.38 -16.13 12.89
C ASN A 41 -5.51 -16.56 11.93
N LEU A 42 -5.69 -15.88 10.79
CA LEU A 42 -6.91 -16.03 9.96
C LEU A 42 -6.64 -16.41 8.49
N LEU A 43 -5.43 -16.23 7.96
CA LEU A 43 -5.18 -16.27 6.49
C LEU A 43 -4.11 -17.28 6.04
N GLY A 44 -3.62 -18.15 6.94
CA GLY A 44 -2.73 -19.26 6.55
C GLY A 44 -1.46 -19.43 7.39
N GLY A 45 -1.37 -18.77 8.55
CA GLY A 45 -0.26 -18.99 9.49
C GLY A 45 1.11 -18.64 8.91
N ASP A 46 2.13 -19.42 9.30
CA ASP A 46 3.53 -19.14 8.98
C ASP A 46 3.82 -19.11 7.47
N GLU A 47 3.10 -19.88 6.66
CA GLU A 47 3.28 -19.88 5.20
C GLU A 47 2.80 -18.56 4.58
N ALA A 48 1.66 -18.04 5.04
CA ALA A 48 1.16 -16.74 4.60
C ALA A 48 2.10 -15.61 5.02
N MET A 49 2.66 -15.69 6.24
CA MET A 49 3.65 -14.72 6.73
C MET A 49 4.94 -14.73 5.91
N ALA A 50 5.46 -15.90 5.54
CA ALA A 50 6.68 -16.02 4.74
C ALA A 50 6.54 -15.40 3.34
N ARG A 51 5.31 -15.33 2.83
CA ARG A 51 4.97 -14.74 1.52
C ARG A 51 4.46 -13.30 1.62
N SER A 52 4.52 -12.70 2.80
CA SER A 52 4.03 -11.35 3.10
C SER A 52 5.17 -10.33 3.21
N ARG A 53 4.81 -9.05 3.19
CA ARG A 53 5.68 -7.96 3.64
C ARG A 53 5.38 -7.56 5.07
N LYS A 54 6.39 -6.97 5.71
CA LYS A 54 6.29 -6.41 7.04
C LYS A 54 5.45 -5.12 7.02
N PRO A 55 4.76 -4.77 8.13
CA PRO A 55 3.91 -3.57 8.22
C PRO A 55 4.58 -2.25 7.85
N GLU A 56 5.90 -2.17 7.97
CA GLU A 56 6.70 -1.00 7.62
C GLU A 56 6.50 -0.55 6.17
N VAL A 57 6.17 -1.46 5.23
CA VAL A 57 5.87 -1.08 3.83
C VAL A 57 4.70 -0.10 3.74
N TYR A 58 3.70 -0.29 4.60
CA TYR A 58 2.52 0.56 4.65
C TYR A 58 2.82 1.85 5.43
N ALA A 59 3.57 1.72 6.54
CA ALA A 59 3.93 2.85 7.39
C ALA A 59 4.76 3.88 6.62
N ASP A 60 5.80 3.43 5.90
CA ASP A 60 6.69 4.30 5.14
C ASP A 60 5.97 4.93 3.93
N ALA A 61 5.14 4.16 3.22
CA ALA A 61 4.33 4.69 2.12
C ALA A 61 3.32 5.74 2.63
N ALA A 62 2.66 5.49 3.77
CA ALA A 62 1.78 6.47 4.39
C ALA A 62 2.56 7.73 4.80
N TYR A 63 3.76 7.57 5.37
CA TYR A 63 4.64 8.67 5.74
C TYR A 63 4.99 9.55 4.54
N VAL A 64 5.30 8.95 3.38
CA VAL A 64 5.52 9.71 2.13
C VAL A 64 4.29 10.54 1.77
N ILE A 65 3.09 9.96 1.81
CA ILE A 65 1.84 10.62 1.39
C ILE A 65 1.49 11.79 2.30
N VAL A 66 1.57 11.62 3.63
CA VAL A 66 1.19 12.69 4.58
C VAL A 66 2.14 13.88 4.56
N ASN A 67 3.33 13.71 3.99
CA ASN A 67 4.30 14.80 3.77
C ASN A 67 4.18 15.45 2.38
N LYS A 68 3.28 14.99 1.50
CA LYS A 68 3.00 15.66 0.22
C LYS A 68 2.13 16.92 0.43
N PRO A 69 2.23 17.93 -0.46
CA PRO A 69 1.35 19.09 -0.40
C PRO A 69 -0.12 18.70 -0.54
N ALA A 70 -0.93 19.00 0.47
CA ALA A 70 -2.33 18.57 0.52
C ALA A 70 -3.20 19.14 -0.62
N THR A 71 -2.87 20.34 -1.10
CA THR A 71 -3.57 21.01 -2.21
C THR A 71 -3.32 20.37 -3.57
N GLU A 72 -2.24 19.59 -3.71
CA GLU A 72 -1.81 19.00 -4.98
C GLU A 72 -1.96 17.47 -4.99
N TYR A 73 -1.82 16.83 -3.83
CA TYR A 73 -1.78 15.38 -3.70
C TYR A 73 -3.05 14.86 -3.01
N THR A 74 -4.19 14.98 -3.70
CA THR A 74 -5.52 14.53 -3.24
C THR A 74 -6.26 13.78 -4.36
N GLY A 75 -7.23 12.93 -4.01
CA GLY A 75 -8.08 12.19 -4.94
C GLY A 75 -7.40 10.98 -5.59
N LYS A 76 -6.39 10.39 -4.94
CA LYS A 76 -5.60 9.29 -5.47
C LYS A 76 -5.95 7.95 -4.82
N THR A 77 -5.84 6.88 -5.60
CA THR A 77 -5.92 5.49 -5.14
C THR A 77 -4.56 4.82 -5.32
N LEU A 78 -3.79 4.72 -4.25
CA LEU A 78 -2.36 4.48 -4.27
C LEU A 78 -2.01 3.06 -3.81
N LEU A 79 -0.89 2.55 -4.32
CA LEU A 79 -0.27 1.32 -3.87
C LEU A 79 1.03 1.60 -3.11
N CYS A 80 1.27 0.92 -1.99
CA CYS A 80 2.38 1.22 -1.08
C CYS A 80 3.74 1.19 -1.78
N GLU A 81 4.01 0.12 -2.51
CA GLU A 81 5.28 -0.09 -3.21
C GLU A 81 5.51 0.95 -4.30
N ASP A 82 4.48 1.36 -5.03
CA ASP A 82 4.55 2.37 -6.08
C ASP A 82 4.93 3.72 -5.46
N VAL A 83 4.28 4.09 -4.36
CA VAL A 83 4.60 5.31 -3.61
C VAL A 83 6.05 5.30 -3.12
N LEU A 84 6.54 4.16 -2.64
CA LEU A 84 7.91 4.01 -2.16
C LEU A 84 8.92 4.14 -3.31
N VAL A 85 8.69 3.45 -4.44
CA VAL A 85 9.56 3.55 -5.62
C VAL A 85 9.57 4.96 -6.19
N GLU A 86 8.39 5.61 -6.31
CA GLU A 86 8.28 7.01 -6.72
C GLU A 86 8.99 7.97 -5.76
N SER A 87 9.12 7.62 -4.48
CA SER A 87 9.86 8.40 -3.49
C SER A 87 11.38 8.18 -3.52
N GLY A 88 11.86 7.24 -4.33
CA GLY A 88 13.28 6.94 -4.52
C GLY A 88 13.77 5.65 -3.84
N VAL A 89 12.87 4.84 -3.26
CA VAL A 89 13.24 3.52 -2.74
C VAL A 89 13.55 2.58 -3.90
N THR A 90 14.76 2.02 -3.92
CA THR A 90 15.21 1.09 -4.97
C THR A 90 15.21 -0.37 -4.54
N ASP A 91 15.24 -0.65 -3.24
CA ASP A 91 15.23 -2.00 -2.69
C ASP A 91 13.99 -2.22 -1.82
N LEU A 92 13.00 -2.93 -2.36
CA LEU A 92 11.78 -3.30 -1.64
C LEU A 92 11.96 -4.57 -0.81
N SER A 93 13.06 -5.32 -0.99
CA SER A 93 13.30 -6.57 -0.26
C SER A 93 13.49 -6.34 1.24
N VAL A 94 13.88 -5.12 1.63
CA VAL A 94 13.94 -4.68 3.03
C VAL A 94 12.59 -4.78 3.73
N TYR A 95 11.48 -4.83 2.98
CA TYR A 95 10.13 -5.00 3.52
C TYR A 95 9.66 -6.45 3.52
N ASP A 96 10.33 -7.36 2.83
CA ASP A 96 9.90 -8.75 2.76
C ASP A 96 10.10 -9.42 4.13
N CYS A 97 9.14 -10.24 4.57
CA CYS A 97 9.30 -11.00 5.80
C CYS A 97 10.39 -12.07 5.66
N VAL A 98 10.49 -12.68 4.48
CA VAL A 98 11.55 -13.61 4.09
C VAL A 98 12.14 -13.14 2.76
N PRO A 99 13.34 -12.52 2.76
CA PRO A 99 13.98 -12.07 1.53
C PRO A 99 14.16 -13.20 0.51
N GLY A 100 13.80 -12.94 -0.75
CA GLY A 100 13.90 -13.90 -1.85
C GLY A 100 12.75 -14.92 -1.95
N ALA A 101 11.74 -14.84 -1.08
CA ALA A 101 10.55 -15.65 -1.18
C ALA A 101 9.63 -15.20 -2.34
N THR A 102 8.81 -16.13 -2.84
CA THR A 102 7.74 -15.78 -3.79
C THR A 102 6.57 -15.14 -3.05
N LEU A 103 6.50 -13.81 -3.11
CA LEU A 103 5.46 -13.02 -2.44
C LEU A 103 4.05 -13.37 -2.95
N GLY A 104 3.08 -13.31 -2.05
CA GLY A 104 1.66 -13.37 -2.38
C GLY A 104 1.14 -11.98 -2.75
N VAL A 105 0.23 -11.92 -3.72
CA VAL A 105 -0.48 -10.68 -4.08
C VAL A 105 -1.65 -10.45 -3.13
N ASP A 106 -1.89 -9.20 -2.75
CA ASP A 106 -3.08 -8.84 -2.00
C ASP A 106 -4.32 -8.85 -2.92
N LEU A 107 -5.49 -8.79 -2.30
CA LEU A 107 -6.76 -8.66 -3.01
C LEU A 107 -6.77 -7.39 -3.88
N TRP A 108 -7.32 -7.53 -5.10
CA TRP A 108 -7.46 -6.45 -6.09
C TRP A 108 -6.14 -5.91 -6.67
N VAL A 109 -5.05 -6.65 -6.52
CA VAL A 109 -3.73 -6.34 -7.12
C VAL A 109 -3.29 -7.49 -8.02
N GLU A 110 -2.68 -7.16 -9.16
CA GLU A 110 -2.20 -8.16 -10.15
C GLU A 110 -0.78 -8.66 -9.85
N ASP A 111 0.10 -7.78 -9.36
CA ASP A 111 1.53 -8.06 -9.15
C ASP A 111 2.04 -7.55 -7.79
N ALA A 112 2.93 -8.33 -7.18
CA ALA A 112 3.52 -8.05 -5.86
C ALA A 112 4.51 -6.87 -5.86
N ASN A 113 4.98 -6.44 -7.03
CA ASN A 113 5.91 -5.33 -7.21
C ASN A 113 5.41 -4.36 -8.30
N PRO A 114 5.85 -3.09 -8.28
CA PRO A 114 5.51 -2.13 -9.32
C PRO A 114 5.99 -2.57 -10.71
N PRO A 115 5.30 -2.17 -11.80
CA PRO A 115 5.72 -2.49 -13.15
C PRO A 115 7.15 -2.03 -13.44
N GLY A 116 7.98 -2.94 -13.96
CA GLY A 116 9.38 -2.65 -14.27
C GLY A 116 10.32 -2.60 -13.06
N TYR A 117 9.84 -2.94 -11.86
CA TYR A 117 10.71 -3.09 -10.69
C TYR A 117 11.71 -4.23 -10.90
N LEU A 118 13.00 -3.91 -10.83
CA LEU A 118 14.09 -4.87 -10.81
C LEU A 118 14.76 -4.79 -9.44
N PRO A 119 14.83 -5.91 -8.69
CA PRO A 119 15.63 -5.94 -7.47
C PRO A 119 17.08 -5.59 -7.81
N ALA A 120 17.71 -4.79 -6.94
CA ALA A 120 19.10 -4.38 -7.07
C ALA A 120 20.07 -5.56 -6.97
#